data_AF-N8XY65-F1
#
_entry.id   AF-N8XY65-F1
#
_cell.length_a   1.000
_cell.length_b   1.000
_cell.length_c   1.000
_cell.angle_alpha   90.00
_cell.angle_beta   90.00
_cell.angle_gamma   90.00
#
_symmetry.space_group_name_H-M   'P 1'
#
loop_
_entity.id
_entity.type
_entity.pdbx_description
1 polymer ?
#
loop_
_entity_poly.entity_id
_entity_poly.type
_entity_poly.pdbx_seq_one_letter_code
_entity_poly.pdbx_strand_id
1 'polypeptide(L)'
;MTDVKQLITEHLDIWLTAETEKKSGRGRSSGSNDTIYGVKKLRELILDLAFQGKLVAHSSTSSEDFLNRIKSVRDKLVKDKIIKKNKILPIDKDEIVPYKLPVNWAWEKLGNLGVITSSSRVHQKDWQSEGIPFYRAREIVKLAQYASVENDLFISNDLYSELIKQGTVPEYKDIMLTGVGTIGVPYIVNETDKFYFKDASVLIFKNIAKFEPYYFERFFKSPLWNKQIHEDSMGTTVHTLTIVRANEILVPIPPLEEQYRIVEKVDELMQLCDQLEQQQTLSSDAHATLVDTLLKALTESSDADEFQENWQRIVANFDVLFTTEYSIEQLKQTILQLAVMGKLVKQDPSDEPASELLKKIADEKAKLIKEGKIKKTKPLPEIAEDEKPFELPSGWEYTHLESQVLESGAGWSPSCDPQPRVGNAWGVLKVSAVSWDKFNPSVNRTGFVGDFFI
;
A
#
# COMPACT_ATOMS: atom_id res chain seq x y z
N MET A 1 -22.14 4.56 -29.79
CA MET A 1 -21.51 4.05 -28.57
C MET A 1 -20.07 3.79 -28.94
N THR A 2 -19.15 4.65 -28.52
CA THR A 2 -17.71 4.45 -28.73
C THR A 2 -17.35 3.10 -28.12
N ASP A 3 -16.64 2.25 -28.88
CA ASP A 3 -16.18 0.95 -28.39
C ASP A 3 -15.36 1.20 -27.12
N VAL A 4 -15.72 0.53 -26.01
CA VAL A 4 -15.01 0.67 -24.73
C VAL A 4 -13.51 0.42 -24.92
N LYS A 5 -13.12 -0.43 -25.88
CA LYS A 5 -11.72 -0.65 -26.26
C LYS A 5 -11.06 0.61 -26.81
N GLN A 6 -11.77 1.33 -27.68
CA GLN A 6 -11.28 2.57 -28.28
C GLN A 6 -11.12 3.66 -27.22
N LEU A 7 -12.05 3.74 -26.27
CA LEU A 7 -12.02 4.69 -25.16
C LEU A 7 -10.87 4.40 -24.16
N ILE A 8 -10.52 3.13 -23.96
CA ILE A 8 -9.36 2.74 -23.14
C ILE A 8 -8.04 3.09 -23.86
N THR A 9 -7.95 2.87 -25.18
CA THR A 9 -6.73 3.20 -25.94
C THR A 9 -6.54 4.70 -26.13
N GLU A 10 -7.62 5.47 -26.27
CA GLU A 10 -7.57 6.94 -26.45
C GLU A 10 -7.24 7.68 -25.14
N HIS A 11 -7.46 7.05 -23.99
CA HIS A 11 -7.21 7.63 -22.65
C HIS A 11 -6.22 6.80 -21.83
N LEU A 12 -5.29 6.10 -22.50
CA LEU A 12 -4.33 5.21 -21.84
C LEU A 12 -3.49 5.97 -20.78
N ASP A 13 -3.19 7.23 -21.05
CA ASP A 13 -2.55 8.16 -20.13
C ASP A 13 -3.32 8.29 -18.82
N ILE A 14 -4.62 8.58 -18.86
CA ILE A 14 -5.47 8.74 -17.67
C ILE A 14 -5.55 7.44 -16.86
N TRP A 15 -5.62 6.28 -17.54
CA TRP A 15 -5.66 4.98 -16.88
C TRP A 15 -4.31 4.60 -16.25
N LEU A 16 -3.20 4.97 -16.89
CA LEU A 16 -1.84 4.75 -16.41
C LEU A 16 -1.38 5.82 -15.40
N THR A 17 -2.12 6.90 -15.20
CA THR A 17 -1.84 7.88 -14.13
C THR A 17 -2.78 7.72 -12.94
N ALA A 18 -3.81 6.88 -13.05
CA ALA A 18 -4.75 6.65 -11.95
C ALA A 18 -4.03 5.97 -10.77
N GLU A 19 -3.79 6.74 -9.72
CA GLU A 19 -3.37 6.20 -8.43
C GLU A 19 -4.52 5.42 -7.79
N THR A 20 -4.22 4.30 -7.14
CA THR A 20 -5.22 3.64 -6.29
C THR A 20 -5.62 4.57 -5.16
N GLU A 21 -6.92 4.71 -4.88
CA GLU A 21 -7.40 5.46 -3.71
C GLU A 21 -6.56 5.13 -2.48
N LYS A 22 -5.85 6.13 -1.94
CA LYS A 22 -5.24 6.04 -0.62
C LYS A 22 -6.38 5.78 0.35
N LYS A 23 -6.51 4.54 0.83
CA LYS A 23 -7.45 4.23 1.93
C LYS A 23 -7.19 5.25 3.02
N SER A 24 -8.18 6.08 3.31
CA SER A 24 -8.17 7.08 4.37
C SER A 24 -8.00 6.38 5.72
N GLY A 25 -6.76 6.08 6.07
CA GLY A 25 -6.36 5.35 7.26
C GLY A 25 -5.09 5.99 7.77
N ARG A 26 -5.25 6.89 8.74
CA ARG A 26 -4.17 7.60 9.44
C ARG A 26 -3.32 6.58 10.21
N GLY A 27 -2.38 5.94 9.52
CA GLY A 27 -1.41 5.00 10.06
C GLY A 27 -0.09 5.19 9.33
N ARG A 28 0.97 5.49 10.09
CA ARG A 28 2.35 5.54 9.59
C ARG A 28 2.77 4.14 9.11
N SER A 29 2.45 3.77 7.88
CA SER A 29 3.19 2.72 7.18
C SER A 29 4.12 3.39 6.17
N SER A 30 5.38 3.49 6.57
CA SER A 30 6.48 3.67 5.63
C SER A 30 6.50 2.44 4.72
N GLY A 31 6.21 2.66 3.43
CA GLY A 31 6.19 1.62 2.40
C GLY A 31 4.82 1.32 1.81
N SER A 32 4.15 2.30 1.20
CA SER A 32 3.27 1.96 0.08
C SER A 32 4.16 1.95 -1.17
N ASN A 33 4.36 0.75 -1.75
CA ASN A 33 4.60 0.70 -3.19
C ASN A 33 3.30 1.21 -3.82
N ASP A 34 3.23 2.52 -4.08
CA ASP A 34 2.15 3.16 -4.84
C ASP A 34 2.21 2.58 -6.26
N THR A 35 1.66 1.38 -6.39
CA THR A 35 1.58 0.66 -7.65
C THR A 35 0.45 1.31 -8.43
N ILE A 36 0.79 1.91 -9.55
CA ILE A 36 -0.14 2.58 -10.43
C ILE A 36 -1.26 1.60 -10.80
N TYR A 37 -2.53 1.99 -10.59
CA TYR A 37 -3.66 1.08 -10.74
C TYR A 37 -3.74 0.49 -12.14
N GLY A 38 -3.53 1.31 -13.18
CA GLY A 38 -3.51 0.88 -14.57
C GLY A 38 -2.44 -0.17 -14.85
N VAL A 39 -1.21 0.05 -14.38
CA VAL A 39 -0.10 -0.90 -14.55
C VAL A 39 -0.40 -2.20 -13.82
N LYS A 40 -0.91 -2.13 -12.59
CA LYS A 40 -1.33 -3.32 -11.84
C LYS A 40 -2.37 -4.14 -12.61
N LYS A 41 -3.38 -3.47 -13.19
CA LYS A 41 -4.42 -4.14 -14.00
C LYS A 41 -3.84 -4.75 -15.28
N LEU A 42 -2.88 -4.09 -15.90
CA LEU A 42 -2.17 -4.62 -17.06
C LEU A 42 -1.40 -5.90 -16.71
N ARG A 43 -0.70 -5.95 -15.59
CA ARG A 43 -0.01 -7.17 -15.10
C ARG A 43 -0.98 -8.32 -14.85
N GLU A 44 -2.11 -8.04 -14.21
CA GLU A 44 -3.18 -9.03 -13.99
C GLU A 44 -3.71 -9.58 -15.32
N LEU A 45 -3.95 -8.71 -16.30
CA LEU A 45 -4.42 -9.09 -17.64
C LEU A 45 -3.39 -9.93 -18.41
N ILE A 46 -2.10 -9.57 -18.36
CA ILE A 46 -1.02 -10.34 -19.00
C ILE A 46 -1.03 -11.78 -18.48
N LEU A 47 -1.12 -11.97 -17.16
CA LEU A 47 -1.19 -13.30 -16.57
C LEU A 47 -2.48 -14.03 -16.96
N ASP A 48 -3.64 -13.36 -16.95
CA ASP A 48 -4.90 -13.98 -17.37
C ASP A 48 -4.85 -14.46 -18.83
N LEU A 49 -4.32 -13.64 -19.75
CA LEU A 49 -4.11 -14.02 -21.15
C LEU A 49 -3.11 -15.15 -21.31
N ALA A 50 -2.04 -15.16 -20.51
CA ALA A 50 -1.04 -16.23 -20.50
C ALA A 50 -1.69 -17.59 -20.17
N PHE A 51 -2.48 -17.66 -19.09
CA PHE A 51 -3.09 -18.92 -18.64
C PHE A 51 -4.33 -19.33 -19.44
N GLN A 52 -4.94 -18.41 -20.18
CA GLN A 52 -5.93 -18.72 -21.22
C GLN A 52 -5.31 -19.22 -22.54
N GLY A 53 -3.97 -19.23 -22.64
CA GLY A 53 -3.25 -19.61 -23.86
C GLY A 53 -3.34 -18.59 -24.98
N LYS A 54 -3.71 -17.33 -24.71
CA LYS A 54 -3.90 -16.30 -25.74
C LYS A 54 -2.64 -15.48 -26.02
N LEU A 55 -1.56 -15.71 -25.27
CA LEU A 55 -0.38 -14.85 -25.28
C LEU A 55 0.68 -15.25 -26.32
N VAL A 56 0.82 -16.55 -26.59
CA VAL A 56 1.87 -17.09 -27.47
C VAL A 56 1.28 -18.05 -28.51
N ALA A 57 2.00 -18.27 -29.61
CA ALA A 57 1.60 -19.24 -30.62
C ALA A 57 1.60 -20.67 -30.06
N HIS A 58 0.51 -21.40 -30.26
CA HIS A 58 0.35 -22.76 -29.76
C HIS A 58 1.38 -23.73 -30.36
N SER A 59 1.86 -24.65 -29.52
CA SER A 59 2.62 -25.82 -29.99
C SER A 59 1.71 -26.76 -30.79
N SER A 60 2.30 -27.55 -31.69
CA SER A 60 1.64 -28.71 -32.31
C SER A 60 1.60 -29.95 -31.40
N THR A 61 2.43 -29.97 -30.35
CA THR A 61 2.50 -31.08 -29.38
C THR A 61 1.41 -30.96 -28.32
N SER A 62 0.95 -32.10 -27.79
CA SER A 62 -0.08 -32.16 -26.75
C SER A 62 0.53 -32.09 -25.34
N SER A 63 -0.19 -31.49 -24.40
CA SER A 63 0.16 -31.53 -22.97
C SER A 63 0.05 -32.94 -22.36
N GLU A 64 -0.62 -33.88 -23.03
CA GLU A 64 -0.79 -35.26 -22.56
C GLU A 64 0.54 -35.99 -22.35
N ASP A 65 1.52 -35.80 -23.24
CA ASP A 65 2.84 -36.42 -23.12
C ASP A 65 3.56 -35.98 -21.83
N PHE A 66 3.45 -34.68 -21.53
CA PHE A 66 3.99 -34.10 -20.31
C PHE A 66 3.29 -34.65 -19.06
N LEU A 67 1.95 -34.72 -19.07
CA LEU A 67 1.18 -35.29 -17.96
C LEU A 67 1.47 -36.79 -17.75
N ASN A 68 1.63 -37.55 -18.83
CA ASN A 68 2.00 -38.96 -18.78
C ASN A 68 3.40 -39.18 -18.20
N ARG A 69 4.35 -38.30 -18.56
CA ARG A 69 5.69 -38.29 -17.94
C ARG A 69 5.61 -38.02 -16.44
N ILE A 70 4.81 -37.05 -15.99
CA ILE A 70 4.61 -36.76 -14.55
C ILE A 70 4.07 -37.99 -13.83
N LYS A 71 3.04 -38.65 -14.39
CA LYS A 71 2.45 -39.87 -13.82
C LYS A 71 3.49 -40.98 -13.68
N SER A 72 4.27 -41.24 -14.74
CA SER A 72 5.33 -42.26 -14.72
C SER A 72 6.41 -41.98 -13.67
N VAL A 73 6.85 -40.71 -13.53
CA VAL A 73 7.83 -40.32 -12.51
C VAL A 73 7.26 -40.51 -11.11
N ARG A 74 6.01 -40.08 -10.88
CA ARG A 74 5.34 -40.28 -9.59
C ARG A 74 5.27 -41.77 -9.23
N ASP A 75 4.85 -42.62 -10.17
CA ASP A 75 4.71 -44.06 -9.91
C ASP A 75 6.05 -44.72 -9.54
N LYS A 76 7.14 -44.29 -10.19
CA LYS A 76 8.51 -44.73 -9.82
C LYS A 76 8.86 -44.29 -8.40
N LEU A 77 8.67 -43.01 -8.06
CA LEU A 77 8.98 -42.49 -6.72
C LEU A 77 8.15 -43.14 -5.61
N VAL A 78 6.89 -43.51 -5.90
CA VAL A 78 6.04 -44.28 -4.97
C VAL A 78 6.57 -45.70 -4.80
N LYS A 79 6.97 -46.36 -5.89
CA LYS A 79 7.55 -47.70 -5.87
C LYS A 79 8.85 -47.74 -5.06
N ASP A 80 9.67 -46.70 -5.21
CA ASP A 80 10.94 -46.53 -4.50
C ASP A 80 10.76 -46.04 -3.05
N LYS A 81 9.51 -45.86 -2.60
CA LYS A 81 9.13 -45.38 -1.25
C LYS A 81 9.69 -44.00 -0.89
N ILE A 82 10.02 -43.19 -1.89
CA ILE A 82 10.48 -41.81 -1.71
C ILE A 82 9.29 -40.90 -1.36
N ILE A 83 8.13 -41.15 -1.97
CA ILE A 83 6.89 -40.41 -1.70
C ILE A 83 5.75 -41.36 -1.31
N LYS A 84 4.81 -40.86 -0.50
CA LYS A 84 3.61 -41.62 -0.14
C LYS A 84 2.66 -41.74 -1.33
N LYS A 85 2.00 -42.89 -1.45
CA LYS A 85 0.95 -43.10 -2.46
C LYS A 85 -0.28 -42.26 -2.08
N ASN A 86 -0.49 -41.16 -2.79
CA ASN A 86 -1.70 -40.36 -2.68
C ASN A 86 -2.70 -40.77 -3.76
N LYS A 87 -3.99 -40.59 -3.48
CA LYS A 87 -5.05 -40.79 -4.48
C LYS A 87 -4.91 -39.72 -5.56
N ILE A 88 -4.86 -40.13 -6.82
CA ILE A 88 -4.97 -39.19 -7.96
C ILE A 88 -6.34 -38.52 -7.85
N LEU A 89 -6.35 -37.20 -7.86
CA LEU A 89 -7.59 -36.44 -7.82
C LEU A 89 -8.22 -36.48 -9.21
N PRO A 90 -9.44 -37.02 -9.37
CA PRO A 90 -10.11 -36.99 -10.66
C PRO A 90 -10.45 -35.54 -11.02
N ILE A 91 -10.52 -35.29 -12.33
CA ILE A 91 -11.20 -34.12 -12.87
C ILE A 91 -12.54 -34.65 -13.35
N ASP A 92 -13.61 -34.27 -12.66
CA ASP A 92 -14.92 -34.78 -13.00
C ASP A 92 -15.39 -34.18 -14.34
N LYS A 93 -16.05 -34.96 -15.18
CA LYS A 93 -16.55 -34.49 -16.48
C LYS A 93 -17.58 -33.35 -16.34
N ASP A 94 -18.24 -33.29 -15.20
CA ASP A 94 -19.24 -32.28 -14.84
C ASP A 94 -18.64 -31.12 -14.02
N GLU A 95 -17.32 -31.14 -13.76
CA GLU A 95 -16.63 -30.06 -13.06
C GLU A 95 -16.66 -28.79 -13.91
N ILE A 96 -17.14 -27.69 -13.32
CA ILE A 96 -17.21 -26.39 -14.00
C ILE A 96 -15.77 -25.89 -14.18
N VAL A 97 -15.22 -26.09 -15.37
CA VAL A 97 -13.92 -25.52 -15.72
C VAL A 97 -14.02 -23.99 -15.87
N PRO A 98 -13.00 -23.22 -15.46
CA PRO A 98 -13.05 -21.77 -15.49
C PRO A 98 -13.30 -21.18 -16.90
N TYR A 99 -12.69 -21.79 -17.91
CA TYR A 99 -12.82 -21.41 -19.32
C TYR A 99 -12.38 -22.55 -20.23
N LYS A 100 -12.69 -22.41 -21.53
CA LYS A 100 -12.26 -23.34 -22.58
C LYS A 100 -10.77 -23.12 -22.88
N LEU A 101 -9.99 -24.20 -22.77
CA LEU A 101 -8.57 -24.21 -23.10
C LEU A 101 -8.32 -24.41 -24.61
N PRO A 102 -7.13 -24.04 -25.10
CA PRO A 102 -6.64 -24.45 -26.41
C PRO A 102 -6.59 -25.98 -26.56
N VAL A 103 -6.64 -26.47 -27.81
CA VAL A 103 -6.77 -27.91 -28.13
C VAL A 103 -5.65 -28.76 -27.52
N ASN A 104 -4.44 -28.21 -27.39
CA ASN A 104 -3.25 -28.93 -26.95
C ASN A 104 -2.93 -28.75 -25.46
N TRP A 105 -3.85 -28.14 -24.72
CA TRP A 105 -3.74 -27.91 -23.28
C TRP A 105 -4.70 -28.81 -22.53
N ALA A 106 -4.39 -29.09 -21.27
CA ALA A 106 -5.26 -29.84 -20.39
C ALA A 106 -5.39 -29.16 -19.04
N TRP A 107 -6.58 -29.23 -18.45
CA TRP A 107 -6.75 -28.94 -17.03
C TRP A 107 -6.14 -30.09 -16.23
N GLU A 108 -5.48 -29.77 -15.12
CA GLU A 108 -4.97 -30.75 -14.17
C GLU A 108 -5.10 -30.21 -12.73
N LYS A 109 -5.22 -31.11 -11.76
CA LYS A 109 -5.20 -30.74 -10.34
C LYS A 109 -3.76 -30.52 -9.88
N LEU A 110 -3.50 -29.46 -9.12
CA LEU A 110 -2.15 -29.13 -8.68
C LEU A 110 -1.50 -30.27 -7.88
N GLY A 111 -2.30 -30.99 -7.06
CA GLY A 111 -1.85 -32.18 -6.34
C GLY A 111 -1.41 -33.36 -7.22
N ASN A 112 -1.91 -33.41 -8.46
CA ASN A 112 -1.50 -34.40 -9.46
C ASN A 112 -0.20 -33.99 -10.20
N LEU A 113 0.34 -32.79 -9.98
CA LEU A 113 1.55 -32.32 -10.66
C LEU A 113 2.82 -32.45 -9.79
N GLY A 114 2.66 -32.37 -8.47
CA GLY A 114 3.76 -32.48 -7.51
C GLY A 114 3.36 -33.13 -6.19
N VAL A 115 4.12 -32.86 -5.13
CA VAL A 115 3.74 -33.22 -3.76
C VAL A 115 3.61 -31.94 -2.94
N ILE A 116 2.39 -31.61 -2.51
CA ILE A 116 2.13 -30.50 -1.60
C ILE A 116 2.15 -31.02 -0.17
N THR A 117 2.99 -30.44 0.67
CA THR A 117 3.08 -30.80 2.09
C THR A 117 3.53 -29.61 2.93
N SER A 118 3.69 -29.83 4.23
CA SER A 118 4.27 -28.90 5.20
C SER A 118 5.50 -29.55 5.86
N SER A 119 6.29 -28.75 6.55
CA SER A 119 7.41 -29.21 7.39
C SER A 119 6.94 -29.94 8.64
N SER A 120 7.84 -30.71 9.25
CA SER A 120 7.69 -31.21 10.61
C SER A 120 7.77 -30.05 11.61
N ARG A 121 6.97 -30.14 12.68
CA ARG A 121 6.84 -29.09 13.70
C ARG A 121 8.15 -28.81 14.42
N VAL A 122 8.48 -27.53 14.56
CA VAL A 122 9.58 -27.02 15.39
C VAL A 122 8.96 -26.25 16.55
N HIS A 123 9.33 -26.58 17.79
CA HIS A 123 8.77 -25.93 18.96
C HIS A 123 9.51 -24.62 19.27
N GLN A 124 8.83 -23.69 19.92
CA GLN A 124 9.40 -22.39 20.29
C GLN A 124 10.66 -22.51 21.17
N LYS A 125 10.74 -23.55 22.00
CA LYS A 125 11.92 -23.85 22.84
C LYS A 125 13.19 -24.16 22.01
N ASP A 126 13.01 -24.55 20.75
CA ASP A 126 14.10 -24.94 19.84
C ASP A 126 14.57 -23.75 18.99
N TRP A 127 13.93 -22.58 19.14
CA TRP A 127 14.30 -21.36 18.42
C TRP A 127 15.58 -20.76 18.98
N GLN A 128 16.45 -20.34 18.08
CA GLN A 128 17.77 -19.75 18.36
C GLN A 128 17.91 -18.41 17.63
N SER A 129 18.89 -17.60 18.05
CA SER A 129 19.26 -16.34 17.40
C SER A 129 20.29 -16.50 16.28
N GLU A 130 20.84 -17.70 16.09
CA GLU A 130 21.82 -18.05 15.05
C GLU A 130 21.67 -19.52 14.62
N GLY A 131 22.22 -19.87 13.47
CA GLY A 131 22.18 -21.24 12.93
C GLY A 131 21.53 -21.30 11.55
N ILE A 132 20.68 -22.31 11.33
CA ILE A 132 19.92 -22.45 10.08
C ILE A 132 18.68 -21.55 10.14
N PRO A 133 18.47 -20.66 9.16
CA PRO A 133 17.28 -19.80 9.12
C PRO A 133 15.99 -20.61 9.21
N PHE A 134 15.06 -20.15 10.06
CA PHE A 134 13.74 -20.74 10.24
C PHE A 134 12.65 -19.76 9.81
N TYR A 135 12.16 -19.93 8.58
CA TYR A 135 11.24 -19.00 7.95
C TYR A 135 9.77 -19.27 8.26
N ARG A 136 9.04 -18.19 8.57
CA ARG A 136 7.58 -18.18 8.63
C ARG A 136 7.03 -17.58 7.34
N ALA A 137 5.71 -17.53 7.21
CA ALA A 137 5.05 -16.94 6.04
C ALA A 137 5.57 -15.52 5.70
N ARG A 138 5.78 -14.67 6.71
CA ARG A 138 6.31 -13.30 6.53
C ARG A 138 7.68 -13.29 5.85
N GLU A 139 8.59 -14.18 6.26
CA GLU A 139 9.92 -14.25 5.67
C GLU A 139 9.87 -14.76 4.23
N ILE A 140 8.99 -15.72 3.92
CA ILE A 140 8.74 -16.18 2.55
C ILE A 140 8.21 -15.03 1.66
N VAL A 141 7.27 -14.21 2.16
CA VAL A 141 6.79 -13.04 1.42
C VAL A 141 7.93 -12.07 1.12
N LYS A 142 8.79 -11.78 2.10
CA LYS A 142 9.93 -10.89 1.92
C LYS A 142 10.94 -11.45 0.91
N LEU A 143 11.25 -12.75 0.99
CA LEU A 143 12.10 -13.43 0.02
C LEU A 143 11.54 -13.35 -1.41
N ALA A 144 10.23 -13.56 -1.57
CA ALA A 144 9.57 -13.45 -2.87
C ALA A 144 9.62 -12.03 -3.45
N GLN A 145 9.67 -11.00 -2.61
CA GLN A 145 9.69 -9.59 -3.03
C GLN A 145 11.11 -9.05 -3.27
N TYR A 146 12.06 -9.39 -2.39
CA TYR A 146 13.37 -8.73 -2.33
C TYR A 146 14.54 -9.70 -2.56
N ALA A 147 14.27 -10.98 -2.85
CA ALA A 147 15.26 -12.06 -2.94
C ALA A 147 16.15 -12.23 -1.70
N SER A 148 15.82 -11.55 -0.61
CA SER A 148 16.60 -11.49 0.63
C SER A 148 15.66 -11.16 1.80
N VAL A 149 16.05 -11.60 2.99
CA VAL A 149 15.27 -11.33 4.20
C VAL A 149 16.18 -11.26 5.42
N GLU A 150 16.05 -10.17 6.18
CA GLU A 150 16.54 -10.15 7.55
C GLU A 150 15.66 -11.05 8.42
N ASN A 151 16.31 -12.00 9.08
CA ASN A 151 15.64 -13.03 9.85
C ASN A 151 16.20 -13.09 11.27
N ASP A 152 15.29 -13.19 12.23
CA ASP A 152 15.58 -13.20 13.67
C ASP A 152 15.46 -14.59 14.30
N LEU A 153 15.02 -15.59 13.52
CA LEU A 153 14.64 -16.91 14.01
C LEU A 153 15.40 -18.02 13.32
N PHE A 154 16.15 -18.78 14.10
CA PHE A 154 17.01 -19.86 13.62
C PHE A 154 16.74 -21.15 14.38
N ILE A 155 17.27 -22.25 13.84
CA ILE A 155 17.36 -23.55 14.52
C ILE A 155 18.80 -24.06 14.46
N SER A 156 19.16 -24.94 15.40
CA SER A 156 20.49 -25.52 15.42
C SER A 156 20.76 -26.41 14.19
N ASN A 157 22.03 -26.54 13.82
CA ASN A 157 22.45 -27.46 12.74
C ASN A 157 22.12 -28.93 13.06
N ASP A 158 22.17 -29.31 14.34
CA ASP A 158 21.84 -30.66 14.79
C ASP A 158 20.34 -30.95 14.60
N LEU A 159 19.47 -30.03 15.04
CA LEU A 159 18.02 -30.16 14.85
C LEU A 159 17.67 -30.18 13.37
N TYR A 160 18.28 -29.32 12.55
CA TYR A 160 18.09 -29.34 11.11
C TYR A 160 18.48 -30.70 10.50
N SER A 161 19.60 -31.29 10.94
CA SER A 161 20.06 -32.61 10.48
C SER A 161 19.13 -33.75 10.87
N GLU A 162 18.44 -33.66 12.01
CA GLU A 162 17.39 -34.60 12.41
C GLU A 162 16.13 -34.43 11.56
N LEU A 163 15.71 -33.18 11.33
CA LEU A 163 14.52 -32.85 10.53
C LEU A 163 14.65 -33.30 9.07
N ILE A 164 15.84 -33.20 8.47
CA ILE A 164 16.10 -33.72 7.10
C ILE A 164 15.84 -35.22 7.00
N LYS A 165 16.12 -36.00 8.05
CA LYS A 165 15.96 -37.46 8.02
C LYS A 165 14.50 -37.92 8.08
N GLN A 166 13.63 -37.12 8.67
CA GLN A 166 12.25 -37.51 8.98
C GLN A 166 11.20 -36.67 8.26
N GLY A 167 11.56 -35.47 7.80
CA GLY A 167 10.64 -34.45 7.30
C GLY A 167 10.91 -34.06 5.86
N THR A 168 10.10 -33.11 5.38
CA THR A 168 10.30 -32.48 4.07
C THR A 168 11.15 -31.23 4.24
N VAL A 169 12.22 -31.13 3.45
CA VAL A 169 13.08 -29.94 3.39
C VAL A 169 13.00 -29.29 2.02
N PRO A 170 13.19 -27.96 1.91
CA PRO A 170 13.26 -27.29 0.61
C PRO A 170 14.48 -27.76 -0.19
N GLU A 171 14.28 -28.06 -1.47
CA GLU A 171 15.34 -28.37 -2.43
C GLU A 171 15.28 -27.39 -3.61
N TYR A 172 16.39 -27.25 -4.33
CA TYR A 172 16.47 -26.37 -5.49
C TYR A 172 15.31 -26.61 -6.48
N LYS A 173 14.64 -25.52 -6.90
CA LYS A 173 13.45 -25.50 -7.76
C LYS A 173 12.15 -26.05 -7.15
N ASP A 174 12.12 -26.32 -5.85
CA ASP A 174 10.83 -26.42 -5.15
C ASP A 174 10.19 -25.05 -5.00
N ILE A 175 8.87 -25.04 -4.78
CA ILE A 175 8.11 -23.80 -4.63
C ILE A 175 7.50 -23.74 -3.23
N MET A 176 7.91 -22.76 -2.44
CA MET A 176 7.30 -22.43 -1.16
C MET A 176 6.02 -21.61 -1.40
N LEU A 177 4.98 -21.86 -0.60
CA LEU A 177 3.71 -21.14 -0.66
C LEU A 177 3.29 -20.71 0.74
N THR A 178 2.84 -19.47 0.90
CA THR A 178 2.32 -19.01 2.19
C THR A 178 0.94 -19.64 2.48
N GLY A 179 0.80 -20.26 3.63
CA GLY A 179 -0.44 -20.91 4.09
C GLY A 179 -1.33 -20.01 4.96
N VAL A 180 -0.74 -19.02 5.65
CA VAL A 180 -1.44 -18.13 6.60
C VAL A 180 -0.99 -16.67 6.39
N GLY A 181 -1.87 -15.71 6.67
CA GLY A 181 -1.63 -14.28 6.47
C GLY A 181 -1.98 -13.88 5.04
N THR A 182 -1.02 -13.30 4.31
CA THR A 182 -1.14 -13.15 2.85
C THR A 182 -0.92 -14.53 2.22
N ILE A 183 -1.99 -15.27 1.97
CA ILE A 183 -1.94 -16.65 1.49
C ILE A 183 -1.57 -16.74 0.00
N GLY A 184 -0.96 -17.86 -0.38
CA GLY A 184 -0.69 -18.22 -1.77
C GLY A 184 0.47 -17.47 -2.44
N VAL A 185 1.33 -16.80 -1.68
CA VAL A 185 2.52 -16.12 -2.22
C VAL A 185 3.61 -17.15 -2.51
N PRO A 186 4.10 -17.26 -3.76
CA PRO A 186 5.11 -18.21 -4.15
C PRO A 186 6.55 -17.70 -3.93
N TYR A 187 7.45 -18.61 -3.58
CA TYR A 187 8.90 -18.40 -3.64
C TYR A 187 9.59 -19.65 -4.19
N ILE A 188 10.41 -19.49 -5.22
CA ILE A 188 11.20 -20.60 -5.78
C ILE A 188 12.50 -20.72 -4.99
N VAL A 189 12.80 -21.92 -4.52
CA VAL A 189 14.02 -22.22 -3.76
C VAL A 189 15.23 -22.17 -4.70
N ASN A 190 16.20 -21.31 -4.38
CA ASN A 190 17.46 -21.15 -5.11
C ASN A 190 18.50 -22.20 -4.71
N GLU A 191 19.55 -22.35 -5.52
CA GLU A 191 20.60 -23.35 -5.28
C GLU A 191 21.39 -23.07 -3.99
N THR A 192 21.56 -21.80 -3.65
CA THR A 192 22.26 -21.34 -2.44
C THR A 192 21.39 -21.34 -1.19
N ASP A 193 20.08 -21.57 -1.33
CA ASP A 193 19.16 -21.48 -0.21
C ASP A 193 19.35 -22.66 0.74
N LYS A 194 19.54 -22.34 2.02
CA LYS A 194 19.60 -23.32 3.10
C LYS A 194 18.80 -22.81 4.29
N PHE A 195 17.57 -23.27 4.41
CA PHE A 195 16.66 -22.88 5.48
C PHE A 195 15.68 -24.01 5.83
N TYR A 196 15.03 -23.87 6.98
CA TYR A 196 13.86 -24.66 7.35
C TYR A 196 12.64 -23.74 7.54
N PHE A 197 11.43 -24.28 7.58
CA PHE A 197 10.21 -23.48 7.53
C PHE A 197 9.15 -23.93 8.53
N LYS A 198 8.28 -22.99 8.94
CA LYS A 198 7.27 -23.22 9.98
C LYS A 198 6.05 -23.97 9.48
N ASP A 199 5.68 -25.02 10.22
CA ASP A 199 4.55 -25.89 9.90
C ASP A 199 3.22 -25.13 9.81
N ALA A 200 2.35 -25.58 8.91
CA ALA A 200 1.03 -25.04 8.57
C ALA A 200 1.00 -23.61 8.01
N SER A 201 1.91 -22.72 8.44
CA SER A 201 2.01 -21.35 7.95
C SER A 201 2.68 -21.24 6.59
N VAL A 202 3.50 -22.23 6.23
CA VAL A 202 4.20 -22.31 4.95
C VAL A 202 4.02 -23.74 4.42
N LEU A 203 3.59 -23.84 3.17
CA LEU A 203 3.51 -25.08 2.41
C LEU A 203 4.69 -25.16 1.46
N ILE A 204 5.05 -26.37 1.06
CA ILE A 204 6.00 -26.64 0.00
C ILE A 204 5.33 -27.47 -1.10
N PHE A 205 5.51 -27.05 -2.33
CA PHE A 205 5.19 -27.81 -3.53
C PHE A 205 6.48 -28.39 -4.09
N LYS A 206 6.67 -29.69 -3.86
CA LYS A 206 7.82 -30.45 -4.35
C LYS A 206 7.71 -30.67 -5.85
N ASN A 207 8.68 -30.18 -6.60
CA ASN A 207 8.75 -30.31 -8.06
C ASN A 207 9.32 -31.69 -8.46
N ILE A 208 8.57 -32.75 -8.17
CA ILE A 208 9.01 -34.14 -8.39
C ILE A 208 9.25 -34.48 -9.87
N ALA A 209 8.58 -33.76 -10.78
CA ALA A 209 8.64 -34.04 -12.21
C ALA A 209 9.66 -33.16 -12.96
N LYS A 210 10.35 -32.26 -12.26
CA LYS A 210 11.30 -31.30 -12.83
C LYS A 210 10.68 -30.51 -13.99
N PHE A 211 9.44 -30.07 -13.81
CA PHE A 211 8.80 -29.13 -14.75
C PHE A 211 9.40 -27.74 -14.60
N GLU A 212 9.06 -26.84 -15.53
CA GLU A 212 9.52 -25.44 -15.51
C GLU A 212 8.93 -24.69 -14.29
N PRO A 213 9.69 -24.45 -13.21
CA PRO A 213 9.14 -23.87 -11.96
C PRO A 213 8.61 -22.45 -12.17
N TYR A 214 9.19 -21.70 -13.10
CA TYR A 214 8.81 -20.32 -13.36
C TYR A 214 7.40 -20.22 -13.93
N TYR A 215 6.96 -21.17 -14.77
CA TYR A 215 5.57 -21.22 -15.24
C TYR A 215 4.57 -21.30 -14.08
N PHE A 216 4.84 -22.16 -13.10
CA PHE A 216 3.99 -22.33 -11.91
C PHE A 216 4.07 -21.12 -10.98
N GLU A 217 5.22 -20.48 -10.85
CA GLU A 217 5.36 -19.26 -10.08
C GLU A 217 4.56 -18.08 -10.68
N ARG A 218 4.49 -17.96 -12.02
CA ARG A 218 3.56 -17.02 -12.68
C ARG A 218 2.11 -17.44 -12.45
N PHE A 219 1.80 -18.74 -12.45
CA PHE A 219 0.44 -19.23 -12.17
C PHE A 219 -0.01 -18.85 -10.75
N PHE A 220 0.85 -19.03 -9.75
CA PHE A 220 0.60 -18.65 -8.36
C PHE A 220 0.53 -17.13 -8.13
N LYS A 221 0.85 -16.32 -9.14
CA LYS A 221 0.63 -14.87 -9.13
C LYS A 221 -0.60 -14.45 -9.94
N SER A 222 -1.25 -15.37 -10.63
CA SER A 222 -2.34 -15.08 -11.57
C SER A 222 -3.66 -14.75 -10.86
N PRO A 223 -4.56 -13.99 -11.52
CA PRO A 223 -5.92 -13.77 -11.04
C PRO A 223 -6.70 -15.08 -10.82
N LEU A 224 -6.45 -16.09 -11.68
CA LEU A 224 -7.10 -17.41 -11.57
C LEU A 224 -6.69 -18.14 -10.28
N TRP A 225 -5.42 -18.10 -9.90
CA TRP A 225 -4.94 -18.65 -8.63
C TRP A 225 -5.59 -17.94 -7.45
N ASN A 226 -5.51 -16.61 -7.44
CA ASN A 226 -6.07 -15.80 -6.36
C ASN A 226 -7.57 -16.05 -6.19
N LYS A 227 -8.32 -16.17 -7.29
CA LYS A 227 -9.74 -16.51 -7.25
C LYS A 227 -9.98 -17.87 -6.58
N GLN A 228 -9.31 -18.93 -7.04
CA GLN A 228 -9.51 -20.28 -6.51
C GLN A 228 -9.14 -20.44 -5.03
N ILE A 229 -8.05 -19.81 -4.56
CA ILE A 229 -7.66 -19.90 -3.13
C ILE A 229 -8.60 -19.10 -2.21
N HIS A 230 -9.31 -18.10 -2.73
CA HIS A 230 -10.20 -17.24 -1.95
C HIS A 230 -11.70 -17.60 -2.04
N GLU A 231 -12.15 -18.32 -3.07
CA GLU A 231 -13.57 -18.66 -3.31
C GLU A 231 -14.28 -19.31 -2.10
N ASP A 232 -13.66 -20.28 -1.40
CA ASP A 232 -14.29 -20.95 -0.24
C ASP A 232 -13.95 -20.32 1.12
N SER A 233 -13.17 -19.24 1.12
CA SER A 233 -12.66 -18.64 2.36
C SER A 233 -13.65 -17.64 2.99
N MET A 234 -14.87 -17.51 2.44
CA MET A 234 -15.89 -16.53 2.87
C MET A 234 -16.55 -16.83 4.24
N GLY A 235 -16.22 -17.94 4.89
CA GLY A 235 -16.86 -18.39 6.14
C GLY A 235 -16.08 -18.19 7.45
N THR A 236 -14.80 -17.78 7.42
CA THR A 236 -13.96 -17.67 8.64
C THR A 236 -13.12 -16.40 8.67
N THR A 237 -12.89 -15.86 9.87
CA THR A 237 -12.14 -14.61 10.13
C THR A 237 -10.65 -14.68 9.79
N VAL A 238 -10.09 -15.89 9.56
CA VAL A 238 -8.68 -16.10 9.18
C VAL A 238 -8.62 -16.99 7.96
N HIS A 239 -8.23 -16.41 6.82
CA HIS A 239 -8.02 -17.15 5.58
C HIS A 239 -6.75 -18.02 5.69
N THR A 240 -6.90 -19.33 5.48
CA THR A 240 -5.79 -20.30 5.49
C THR A 240 -5.85 -21.17 4.24
N LEU A 241 -4.73 -21.26 3.51
CA LEU A 241 -4.55 -22.21 2.41
C LEU A 241 -4.09 -23.54 3.00
N THR A 242 -4.99 -24.52 3.05
CA THR A 242 -4.68 -25.86 3.55
C THR A 242 -4.05 -26.73 2.45
N ILE A 243 -3.32 -27.77 2.85
CA ILE A 243 -2.75 -28.75 1.90
C ILE A 243 -3.85 -29.36 1.03
N VAL A 244 -4.99 -29.74 1.62
CA VAL A 244 -6.12 -30.34 0.89
C VAL A 244 -6.60 -29.40 -0.21
N ARG A 245 -6.90 -28.14 0.13
CA ARG A 245 -7.34 -27.14 -0.83
C ARG A 245 -6.31 -26.89 -1.92
N ALA A 246 -5.04 -26.77 -1.54
CA ALA A 246 -3.96 -26.58 -2.51
C ALA A 246 -3.87 -27.75 -3.51
N ASN A 247 -4.13 -28.99 -3.10
CA ASN A 247 -4.13 -30.13 -4.02
C ASN A 247 -5.30 -30.10 -5.02
N GLU A 248 -6.43 -29.50 -4.64
CA GLU A 248 -7.68 -29.47 -5.45
C GLU A 248 -7.72 -28.35 -6.48
N ILE A 249 -6.79 -27.40 -6.45
CA ILE A 249 -6.73 -26.26 -7.38
C ILE A 249 -6.52 -26.74 -8.81
N LEU A 250 -7.31 -26.21 -9.74
CA LEU A 250 -7.19 -26.45 -11.17
C LEU A 250 -6.12 -25.55 -11.77
N VAL A 251 -5.24 -26.17 -12.55
CA VAL A 251 -4.13 -25.52 -13.25
C VAL A 251 -4.22 -25.85 -14.73
N PRO A 252 -4.13 -24.85 -15.63
CA PRO A 252 -4.05 -25.12 -17.06
C PRO A 252 -2.62 -25.52 -17.42
N ILE A 253 -2.46 -26.63 -18.13
CA ILE A 253 -1.16 -27.22 -18.45
C ILE A 253 -0.92 -27.21 -19.96
N PRO A 254 -0.05 -26.30 -20.45
CA PRO A 254 0.47 -26.34 -21.80
C PRO A 254 1.55 -27.42 -21.97
N PRO A 255 1.91 -27.74 -23.22
CA PRO A 255 3.14 -28.45 -23.55
C PRO A 255 4.38 -27.76 -22.97
N LEU A 256 5.42 -28.54 -22.63
CA LEU A 256 6.61 -28.01 -21.95
C LEU A 256 7.30 -26.88 -22.72
N GLU A 257 7.46 -27.01 -24.03
CA GLU A 257 8.02 -25.96 -24.90
C GLU A 257 7.17 -24.67 -24.92
N GLU A 258 5.86 -24.80 -24.71
CA GLU A 258 4.97 -23.64 -24.61
C GLU A 258 5.05 -23.00 -23.22
N GLN A 259 5.30 -23.77 -22.15
CA GLN A 259 5.58 -23.22 -20.82
C GLN A 259 6.79 -22.26 -20.86
N TYR A 260 7.90 -22.65 -21.51
CA TYR A 260 9.07 -21.80 -21.68
C TYR A 260 8.76 -20.50 -22.43
N ARG A 261 8.05 -20.60 -23.56
CA ARG A 261 7.65 -19.43 -24.36
C ARG A 261 6.70 -18.50 -23.61
N ILE A 262 5.79 -19.04 -22.79
CA ILE A 262 4.92 -18.24 -21.94
C ILE A 262 5.74 -17.49 -20.90
N VAL A 263 6.67 -18.16 -20.21
CA VAL A 263 7.52 -17.53 -19.20
C VAL A 263 8.32 -16.37 -19.83
N GLU A 264 9.00 -16.62 -20.94
CA GLU A 264 9.77 -15.60 -21.66
C GLU A 264 8.89 -14.41 -22.07
N LYS A 265 7.71 -14.67 -22.64
CA LYS A 265 6.83 -13.58 -23.11
C LYS A 265 6.21 -12.79 -21.96
N VAL A 266 5.85 -13.45 -20.86
CA VAL A 266 5.36 -12.77 -19.66
C VAL A 266 6.46 -11.89 -19.08
N ASP A 267 7.70 -12.37 -19.00
CA ASP A 267 8.82 -11.60 -18.47
C ASP A 267 9.10 -10.35 -19.31
N GLU A 268 9.10 -10.46 -20.64
CA GLU A 268 9.21 -9.32 -21.55
C GLU A 268 8.13 -8.26 -21.28
N LEU A 269 6.88 -8.67 -21.16
CA LEU A 269 5.77 -7.75 -20.92
C LEU A 269 5.77 -7.15 -19.51
N MET A 270 6.22 -7.91 -18.51
CA MET A 270 6.37 -7.42 -17.14
C MET A 270 7.49 -6.37 -17.04
N GLN A 271 8.60 -6.56 -17.77
CA GLN A 271 9.66 -5.55 -17.88
C GLN A 271 9.16 -4.25 -18.51
N LEU A 272 8.32 -4.33 -19.56
CA LEU A 272 7.69 -3.13 -20.14
C LEU A 272 6.76 -2.44 -19.13
N CYS A 273 6.02 -3.20 -18.33
CA CYS A 273 5.20 -2.64 -17.25
C CYS A 273 6.07 -1.94 -16.19
N ASP A 274 7.20 -2.52 -15.80
CA ASP A 274 8.16 -1.93 -14.86
C ASP A 274 8.71 -0.59 -15.39
N GLN A 275 9.05 -0.54 -16.69
CA GLN A 275 9.52 0.68 -17.35
C GLN A 275 8.46 1.78 -17.38
N LEU A 276 7.22 1.43 -17.73
CA LEU A 276 6.10 2.38 -17.72
C LEU A 276 5.84 2.96 -16.32
N GLU A 277 5.87 2.10 -15.31
CA GLU A 277 5.70 2.49 -13.91
C GLU A 277 6.82 3.43 -13.45
N GLN A 278 8.07 3.09 -13.75
CA GLN A 278 9.23 3.93 -13.43
C GLN A 278 9.16 5.29 -14.14
N GLN A 279 8.82 5.32 -15.43
CA GLN A 279 8.71 6.55 -16.19
C GLN A 279 7.63 7.48 -15.62
N GLN A 280 6.48 6.93 -15.23
CA GLN A 280 5.39 7.70 -14.66
C GLN A 280 5.74 8.28 -13.28
N THR A 281 6.38 7.48 -12.41
CA THR A 281 6.88 7.96 -11.11
C THR A 281 7.88 9.09 -11.29
N LEU A 282 8.87 8.93 -12.17
CA LEU A 282 9.85 9.98 -12.45
C LEU A 282 9.21 11.27 -12.98
N SER A 283 8.21 11.13 -13.86
CA SER A 283 7.46 12.29 -14.38
C SER A 283 6.68 13.00 -13.28
N SER A 284 6.06 12.25 -12.36
CA SER A 284 5.33 12.80 -11.21
C SER A 284 6.25 13.52 -10.24
N ASP A 285 7.38 12.89 -9.88
CA ASP A 285 8.38 13.48 -8.98
C ASP A 285 9.01 14.76 -9.56
N ALA A 286 9.28 14.77 -10.86
CA ALA A 286 9.77 15.96 -11.56
C ALA A 286 8.74 17.09 -11.58
N HIS A 287 7.46 16.76 -11.78
CA HIS A 287 6.36 17.73 -11.72
C HIS A 287 6.20 18.32 -10.32
N ALA A 288 6.21 17.46 -9.28
CA ALA A 288 6.16 17.90 -7.88
C ALA A 288 7.32 18.83 -7.53
N THR A 289 8.55 18.46 -7.92
CA THR A 289 9.75 19.28 -7.70
C THR A 289 9.66 20.63 -8.40
N LEU A 290 9.14 20.66 -9.63
CA LEU A 290 8.94 21.90 -10.38
C LEU A 290 7.92 22.81 -9.69
N VAL A 291 6.77 22.27 -9.26
CA VAL A 291 5.74 23.01 -8.53
C VAL A 291 6.32 23.59 -7.24
N ASP A 292 6.97 22.77 -6.43
CA ASP A 292 7.57 23.19 -5.16
C ASP A 292 8.62 24.29 -5.38
N THR A 293 9.49 24.14 -6.39
CA THR A 293 10.54 25.12 -6.69
C THR A 293 9.95 26.46 -7.13
N LEU A 294 8.92 26.44 -7.99
CA LEU A 294 8.26 27.66 -8.46
C LEU A 294 7.49 28.37 -7.35
N LEU A 295 6.73 27.62 -6.54
CA LEU A 295 6.00 28.19 -5.39
C LEU A 295 6.97 28.73 -4.33
N LYS A 296 8.08 28.03 -4.09
CA LYS A 296 9.12 28.49 -3.17
C LYS A 296 9.75 29.79 -3.67
N ALA A 297 10.15 29.86 -4.94
CA ALA A 297 10.68 31.08 -5.55
C ALA A 297 9.70 32.26 -5.44
N LEU A 298 8.39 32.00 -5.55
CA LEU A 298 7.36 33.00 -5.35
C LEU A 298 7.32 33.52 -3.89
N THR A 299 7.43 32.63 -2.90
CA THR A 299 7.43 33.04 -1.48
C THR A 299 8.72 33.75 -1.06
N GLU A 300 9.86 33.33 -1.62
CA GLU A 300 11.20 33.86 -1.33
C GLU A 300 11.55 35.09 -2.18
N SER A 301 10.65 35.55 -3.06
CA SER A 301 10.87 36.75 -3.89
C SER A 301 11.20 37.97 -3.02
N SER A 302 12.27 38.66 -3.40
CA SER A 302 12.91 39.74 -2.64
C SER A 302 12.14 41.05 -2.76
N ASP A 303 11.56 41.30 -3.94
CA ASP A 303 10.81 42.51 -4.26
C ASP A 303 9.55 42.23 -5.09
N ALA A 304 8.77 43.29 -5.33
CA ALA A 304 7.48 43.22 -6.01
C ALA A 304 7.62 42.91 -7.51
N ASP A 305 8.73 43.29 -8.14
CA ASP A 305 8.96 43.05 -9.57
C ASP A 305 9.35 41.58 -9.80
N GLU A 306 10.24 41.03 -8.96
CA GLU A 306 10.60 39.61 -8.94
C GLU A 306 9.37 38.73 -8.64
N PHE A 307 8.54 39.14 -7.66
CA PHE A 307 7.28 38.47 -7.36
C PHE A 307 6.35 38.43 -8.56
N GLN A 308 6.15 39.58 -9.23
CA GLN A 308 5.27 39.67 -10.40
C GLN A 308 5.79 38.81 -11.56
N GLU A 309 7.11 38.78 -11.79
CA GLU A 309 7.70 37.93 -12.83
C GLU A 309 7.49 36.43 -12.52
N ASN A 310 7.77 36.00 -11.29
CA ASN A 310 7.55 34.63 -10.85
C ASN A 310 6.07 34.24 -10.93
N TRP A 311 5.17 35.15 -10.54
CA TRP A 311 3.73 34.95 -10.66
C TRP A 311 3.28 34.80 -12.12
N GLN A 312 3.77 35.65 -13.03
CA GLN A 312 3.46 35.54 -14.46
C GLN A 312 3.92 34.21 -15.06
N ARG A 313 5.09 33.71 -14.66
CA ARG A 313 5.59 32.38 -15.09
C ARG A 313 4.65 31.25 -14.65
N ILE A 314 4.14 31.32 -13.42
CA ILE A 314 3.19 30.35 -12.89
C ILE A 314 1.86 30.45 -13.63
N VAL A 315 1.31 31.66 -13.80
CA VAL A 315 0.03 31.88 -14.51
C VAL A 315 0.10 31.41 -15.97
N ALA A 316 1.21 31.67 -16.65
CA ALA A 316 1.39 31.23 -18.04
C ALA A 316 1.42 29.70 -18.21
N ASN A 317 1.76 28.96 -17.14
CA ASN A 317 1.83 27.50 -17.15
C ASN A 317 0.82 26.86 -16.18
N PHE A 318 -0.22 27.60 -15.79
CA PHE A 318 -1.14 27.20 -14.73
C PHE A 318 -1.82 25.85 -15.04
N ASP A 319 -2.26 25.68 -16.29
CA ASP A 319 -2.94 24.48 -16.79
C ASP A 319 -2.04 23.23 -16.79
N VAL A 320 -0.73 23.40 -16.72
CA VAL A 320 0.25 22.29 -16.68
C VAL A 320 0.69 22.02 -15.24
N LEU A 321 0.87 23.07 -14.45
CA LEU A 321 1.40 22.98 -13.09
C LEU A 321 0.37 22.46 -12.08
N PHE A 322 -0.91 22.83 -12.22
CA PHE A 322 -1.94 22.56 -11.21
C PHE A 322 -2.99 21.56 -11.68
N THR A 323 -2.52 20.40 -12.14
CA THR A 323 -3.36 19.30 -12.66
C THR A 323 -3.56 18.17 -11.67
N THR A 324 -2.78 18.12 -10.59
CA THR A 324 -2.80 17.05 -9.59
C THR A 324 -3.33 17.54 -8.25
N GLU A 325 -3.90 16.63 -7.44
CA GLU A 325 -4.39 16.98 -6.10
C GLU A 325 -3.29 17.60 -5.23
N TYR A 326 -2.09 17.02 -5.26
CA TYR A 326 -0.91 17.54 -4.56
C TYR A 326 -0.57 18.99 -4.96
N SER A 327 -0.45 19.26 -6.27
CA SER A 327 -0.10 20.60 -6.75
C SER A 327 -1.16 21.65 -6.37
N ILE A 328 -2.44 21.28 -6.38
CA ILE A 328 -3.55 22.15 -5.97
C ILE A 328 -3.49 22.44 -4.46
N GLU A 329 -3.17 21.44 -3.64
CA GLU A 329 -2.98 21.62 -2.19
C GLU A 329 -1.79 22.55 -1.89
N GLN A 330 -0.66 22.34 -2.57
CA GLN A 330 0.51 23.22 -2.41
C GLN A 330 0.18 24.66 -2.81
N LEU A 331 -0.49 24.87 -3.94
CA LEU A 331 -0.92 26.21 -4.35
C LEU A 331 -1.80 26.89 -3.30
N LYS A 332 -2.78 26.18 -2.73
CA LYS A 332 -3.66 26.73 -1.67
C LYS A 332 -2.84 27.15 -0.44
N GLN A 333 -1.90 26.31 0.00
CA GLN A 333 -1.04 26.61 1.13
C GLN A 333 -0.16 27.83 0.84
N THR A 334 0.45 27.91 -0.34
CA THR A 334 1.26 29.04 -0.77
C THR A 334 0.43 30.33 -0.82
N ILE A 335 -0.79 30.30 -1.34
CA ILE A 335 -1.68 31.47 -1.34
C ILE A 335 -1.94 31.97 0.09
N LEU A 336 -2.25 31.06 1.03
CA LEU A 336 -2.45 31.42 2.44
C LEU A 336 -1.18 32.02 3.06
N GLN A 337 -0.02 31.44 2.77
CA GLN A 337 1.26 31.95 3.25
C GLN A 337 1.53 33.35 2.70
N LEU A 338 1.33 33.59 1.39
CA LEU A 338 1.48 34.90 0.78
C LEU A 338 0.52 35.93 1.38
N ALA A 339 -0.69 35.51 1.78
CA ALA A 339 -1.66 36.37 2.45
C ALA A 339 -1.12 36.85 3.81
N VAL A 340 -0.57 35.94 4.61
CA VAL A 340 0.01 36.23 5.93
C VAL A 340 1.31 37.03 5.81
N MET A 341 2.06 36.87 4.72
CA MET A 341 3.23 37.69 4.39
C MET A 341 2.86 39.08 3.86
N GLY A 342 1.57 39.35 3.59
CA GLY A 342 1.12 40.62 3.02
C GLY A 342 1.53 40.85 1.56
N LYS A 343 1.92 39.79 0.84
CA LYS A 343 2.40 39.86 -0.56
C LYS A 343 1.28 39.77 -1.61
N LEU A 344 0.04 39.48 -1.23
CA LEU A 344 -1.08 39.33 -2.17
C LEU A 344 -1.68 40.66 -2.67
N VAL A 345 -1.49 41.76 -1.94
CA VAL A 345 -2.13 43.05 -2.24
C VAL A 345 -1.09 44.17 -2.11
N LYS A 346 -1.22 45.20 -2.96
CA LYS A 346 -0.41 46.42 -2.84
C LYS A 346 -0.74 47.14 -1.54
N GLN A 347 0.28 47.47 -0.76
CA GLN A 347 0.12 48.23 0.49
C GLN A 347 -0.13 49.71 0.18
N ASP A 348 -1.08 50.33 0.87
CA ASP A 348 -1.33 51.76 0.79
C ASP A 348 -0.59 52.49 1.93
N PRO A 349 0.37 53.39 1.64
CA PRO A 349 1.09 54.14 2.67
C PRO A 349 0.21 55.05 3.53
N SER A 350 -1.04 55.30 3.12
CA SER A 350 -2.01 56.10 3.88
C SER A 350 -2.83 55.29 4.89
N ASP A 351 -2.72 53.96 4.88
CA ASP A 351 -3.38 53.10 5.86
C ASP A 351 -2.83 53.32 7.27
N GLU A 352 -3.71 53.18 8.29
CA GLU A 352 -3.30 53.28 9.70
C GLU A 352 -2.33 52.14 10.03
N PRO A 353 -1.13 52.42 10.56
CA PRO A 353 -0.16 51.37 10.90
C PRO A 353 -0.69 50.50 12.04
N ALA A 354 -0.34 49.22 12.02
CA ALA A 354 -0.75 48.23 13.01
C ALA A 354 -0.39 48.64 14.45
N SER A 355 0.68 49.43 14.62
CA SER A 355 1.11 49.98 15.92
C SER A 355 0.02 50.80 16.62
N GLU A 356 -0.79 51.57 15.89
CA GLU A 356 -1.88 52.35 16.47
C GLU A 356 -3.04 51.43 16.92
N LEU A 357 -3.34 50.39 16.15
CA LEU A 357 -4.32 49.39 16.54
C LEU A 357 -3.86 48.61 17.78
N LEU A 358 -2.59 48.20 17.83
CA LEU A 358 -2.01 47.50 18.98
C LEU A 358 -2.06 48.37 20.25
N LYS A 359 -1.81 49.68 20.12
CA LYS A 359 -1.96 50.64 21.21
C LYS A 359 -3.41 50.75 21.69
N LYS A 360 -4.38 50.85 20.78
CA LYS A 360 -5.82 50.85 21.12
C LYS A 360 -6.23 49.56 21.86
N ILE A 361 -5.72 48.42 21.41
CA ILE A 361 -5.97 47.12 22.06
C ILE A 361 -5.37 47.10 23.48
N ALA A 362 -4.13 47.59 23.65
CA ALA A 362 -3.47 47.66 24.95
C ALA A 362 -4.21 48.57 25.94
N ASP A 363 -4.67 49.73 25.49
CA ASP A 363 -5.42 50.69 26.30
C ASP A 363 -6.78 50.11 26.73
N GLU A 364 -7.51 49.46 25.82
CA GLU A 364 -8.78 48.81 26.14
C GLU A 364 -8.58 47.63 27.11
N LYS A 365 -7.52 46.84 26.93
CA LYS A 365 -7.16 45.77 27.89
C LYS A 365 -6.85 46.34 29.27
N ALA A 366 -6.08 47.42 29.36
CA ALA A 366 -5.76 48.07 30.63
C ALA A 366 -7.02 48.59 31.34
N LYS A 367 -7.98 49.12 30.58
CA LYS A 367 -9.29 49.53 31.09
C LYS A 367 -10.09 48.34 31.62
N LEU A 368 -10.16 47.22 30.88
CA LEU A 368 -10.85 46.00 31.33
C LEU A 368 -10.22 45.38 32.58
N ILE A 369 -8.89 45.46 32.73
CA ILE A 369 -8.18 45.05 33.96
C ILE A 369 -8.58 45.97 35.12
N LYS A 370 -8.62 47.29 34.90
CA LYS A 370 -9.01 48.27 35.92
C LYS A 370 -10.47 48.10 36.36
N GLU A 371 -11.35 47.73 35.42
CA GLU A 371 -12.74 47.38 35.67
C GLU A 371 -12.93 45.99 36.31
N GLY A 372 -11.85 45.20 36.45
CA GLY A 372 -11.87 43.86 37.06
C GLY A 372 -12.52 42.77 36.20
N LYS A 373 -12.81 43.06 34.91
CA LYS A 373 -13.44 42.12 33.97
C LYS A 373 -12.49 41.03 33.48
N ILE A 374 -11.18 41.32 33.47
CA ILE A 374 -10.14 40.37 33.08
C ILE A 374 -8.97 40.41 34.09
N LYS A 375 -8.28 39.28 34.25
CA LYS A 375 -7.14 39.16 35.17
C LYS A 375 -5.89 39.80 34.56
N LYS A 376 -5.05 40.40 35.40
CA LYS A 376 -3.75 40.93 34.99
C LYS A 376 -2.82 39.79 34.58
N THR A 377 -2.40 39.76 33.32
CA THR A 377 -1.43 38.80 32.80
C THR A 377 0.00 39.25 33.08
N LYS A 378 0.96 38.31 33.02
CA LYS A 378 2.38 38.64 33.11
C LYS A 378 2.83 39.38 31.84
N PRO A 379 3.77 40.34 31.94
CA PRO A 379 4.35 40.96 30.76
C PRO A 379 5.07 39.90 29.91
N LEU A 380 4.82 39.94 28.60
CA LEU A 380 5.46 39.06 27.63
C LEU A 380 6.85 39.60 27.28
N PRO A 381 7.82 38.74 26.94
CA PRO A 381 9.12 39.17 26.44
C PRO A 381 8.97 39.95 25.12
N GLU A 382 9.98 40.74 24.78
CA GLU A 382 10.08 41.34 23.45
C GLU A 382 10.35 40.23 22.42
N ILE A 383 9.76 40.36 21.23
CA ILE A 383 9.95 39.41 20.13
C ILE A 383 11.37 39.59 19.59
N ALA A 384 12.19 38.54 19.70
CA ALA A 384 13.57 38.58 19.26
C ALA A 384 13.66 38.51 17.71
N GLU A 385 14.75 39.01 17.12
CA GLU A 385 14.93 39.00 15.65
C GLU A 385 14.97 37.57 15.07
N ASP A 386 15.51 36.60 15.82
CA ASP A 386 15.55 35.19 15.43
C ASP A 386 14.18 34.48 15.53
N GLU A 387 13.21 35.08 16.23
CA GLU A 387 11.83 34.59 16.30
C GLU A 387 10.98 35.05 15.10
N LYS A 388 11.45 36.04 14.32
CA LYS A 388 10.73 36.60 13.18
C LYS A 388 10.91 35.71 11.95
N PRO A 389 9.85 35.05 11.44
CA PRO A 389 10.01 34.08 10.36
C PRO A 389 10.30 34.73 8.99
N PHE A 390 9.89 35.98 8.78
CA PHE A 390 10.07 36.75 7.54
C PHE A 390 9.94 38.26 7.78
N GLU A 391 10.34 39.06 6.80
CA GLU A 391 10.18 40.52 6.81
C GLU A 391 8.73 40.94 6.54
N LEU A 392 8.20 41.84 7.37
CA LEU A 392 6.83 42.33 7.24
C LEU A 392 6.73 43.55 6.32
N PRO A 393 5.59 43.76 5.64
CA PRO A 393 5.34 44.99 4.90
C PRO A 393 5.36 46.24 5.81
N SER A 394 5.57 47.40 5.20
CA SER A 394 5.51 48.68 5.92
C SER A 394 4.16 48.86 6.61
N GLY A 395 4.19 49.25 7.90
CA GLY A 395 2.99 49.42 8.72
C GLY A 395 2.49 48.15 9.42
N TRP A 396 3.05 46.97 9.14
CA TRP A 396 2.72 45.73 9.84
C TRP A 396 3.66 45.52 11.04
N GLU A 397 3.18 44.84 12.08
CA GLU A 397 3.94 44.61 13.31
C GLU A 397 3.70 43.20 13.85
N TYR A 398 4.78 42.53 14.26
CA TYR A 398 4.68 41.25 14.96
C TYR A 398 4.14 41.46 16.37
N THR A 399 3.23 40.58 16.80
CA THR A 399 2.69 40.61 18.15
C THR A 399 2.42 39.19 18.63
N HIS A 400 2.53 38.96 19.94
CA HIS A 400 2.17 37.67 20.52
C HIS A 400 0.65 37.49 20.55
N LEU A 401 0.15 36.32 20.12
CA LEU A 401 -1.28 36.02 20.13
C LEU A 401 -1.94 36.22 21.51
N GLU A 402 -1.22 35.90 22.61
CA GLU A 402 -1.71 36.10 23.98
C GLU A 402 -2.01 37.58 24.29
N SER A 403 -1.28 38.51 23.68
CA SER A 403 -1.55 39.94 23.82
C SER A 403 -2.85 40.35 23.12
N GLN A 404 -3.25 39.63 22.08
CA GLN A 404 -4.41 39.94 21.22
C GLN A 404 -5.72 39.27 21.65
N VAL A 405 -5.67 38.28 22.55
CA VAL A 405 -6.86 37.58 23.05
C VAL A 405 -7.20 37.98 24.48
N LEU A 406 -8.48 37.94 24.85
CA LEU A 406 -8.94 38.26 26.21
C LEU A 406 -8.57 37.15 27.21
N GLU A 407 -8.69 35.89 26.79
CA GLU A 407 -8.38 34.71 27.58
C GLU A 407 -7.96 33.57 26.66
N SER A 408 -7.02 32.75 27.12
CA SER A 408 -6.63 31.49 26.50
C SER A 408 -6.58 30.43 27.60
N GLY A 409 -7.21 29.29 27.36
CA GLY A 409 -7.31 28.24 28.36
C GLY A 409 -7.64 26.89 27.74
N ALA A 410 -7.30 25.83 28.47
CA ALA A 410 -7.79 24.50 28.14
C ALA A 410 -9.23 24.35 28.64
N GLY A 411 -10.12 23.86 27.78
CA GLY A 411 -11.45 23.46 28.20
C GLY A 411 -11.40 22.31 29.21
N TRP A 412 -12.44 22.19 30.03
CA TRP A 412 -12.63 21.04 30.91
C TRP A 412 -13.15 19.83 30.10
N SER A 413 -12.78 18.61 30.51
CA SER A 413 -13.19 17.36 29.86
C SER A 413 -14.23 16.60 30.69
N PRO A 414 -15.52 17.00 30.65
CA PRO A 414 -16.59 16.29 31.35
C PRO A 414 -16.85 14.89 30.77
N SER A 415 -17.29 13.99 31.64
CA SER A 415 -17.95 12.76 31.22
C SER A 415 -19.19 13.10 30.39
N CYS A 416 -19.41 12.37 29.30
CA CYS A 416 -20.55 12.54 28.41
C CYS A 416 -21.08 11.19 27.93
N ASP A 417 -22.37 11.15 27.63
CA ASP A 417 -23.01 9.98 27.02
C ASP A 417 -22.48 9.81 25.58
N PRO A 418 -22.23 8.58 25.09
CA PRO A 418 -21.90 8.34 23.69
C PRO A 418 -22.96 8.84 22.68
N GLN A 419 -24.20 9.09 23.09
CA GLN A 419 -25.27 9.55 22.20
C GLN A 419 -25.18 11.05 21.83
N PRO A 420 -25.57 11.43 20.59
CA PRO A 420 -25.69 12.83 20.18
C PRO A 420 -26.67 13.60 21.06
N ARG A 421 -26.43 14.90 21.24
CA ARG A 421 -27.34 15.82 21.93
C ARG A 421 -28.71 15.84 21.23
N VAL A 422 -29.77 15.75 22.02
CA VAL A 422 -31.16 15.90 21.56
C VAL A 422 -31.77 17.19 22.11
N GLY A 423 -32.36 18.01 21.24
CA GLY A 423 -33.06 19.25 21.63
C GLY A 423 -32.17 20.28 22.33
N ASN A 424 -32.70 20.87 23.42
CA ASN A 424 -32.04 21.93 24.20
C ASN A 424 -31.09 21.42 25.31
N ALA A 425 -30.79 20.13 25.37
CA ALA A 425 -29.88 19.56 26.37
C ALA A 425 -28.45 20.14 26.26
N TRP A 426 -27.71 20.21 27.38
CA TRP A 426 -26.30 20.61 27.33
C TRP A 426 -25.46 19.59 26.57
N GLY A 427 -24.52 20.07 25.74
CA GLY A 427 -23.68 19.22 24.87
C GLY A 427 -22.19 19.43 25.11
N VAL A 428 -21.43 18.34 25.13
CA VAL A 428 -19.96 18.36 25.20
C VAL A 428 -19.39 18.38 23.80
N LEU A 429 -18.61 19.42 23.50
CA LEU A 429 -17.95 19.61 22.23
C LEU A 429 -16.81 18.59 22.09
N LYS A 430 -16.83 17.82 21.02
CA LYS A 430 -15.75 16.88 20.65
C LYS A 430 -14.97 17.44 19.46
N VAL A 431 -13.74 16.99 19.29
CA VAL A 431 -12.92 17.33 18.11
C VAL A 431 -13.67 16.98 16.80
N SER A 432 -14.49 15.93 16.80
CA SER A 432 -15.35 15.58 15.65
C SER A 432 -16.45 16.60 15.34
N ALA A 433 -16.78 17.49 16.28
CA ALA A 433 -17.75 18.57 16.12
C ALA A 433 -17.14 19.87 15.58
N VAL A 434 -15.82 20.00 15.68
CA VAL A 434 -15.04 21.12 15.18
C VAL A 434 -13.95 20.56 14.29
N SER A 435 -14.28 20.40 13.01
CA SER A 435 -13.30 20.15 11.96
C SER A 435 -12.92 21.47 11.29
N TRP A 436 -11.80 21.49 10.57
CA TRP A 436 -11.39 22.64 9.75
C TRP A 436 -12.59 23.28 9.02
N ASP A 437 -12.80 24.58 9.27
CA ASP A 437 -13.86 25.46 8.74
C ASP A 437 -15.32 25.07 8.99
N LYS A 438 -15.58 24.02 9.79
CA LYS A 438 -16.94 23.54 10.06
C LYS A 438 -17.14 23.24 11.54
N PHE A 439 -18.03 24.00 12.15
CA PHE A 439 -18.66 23.63 13.42
C PHE A 439 -19.98 22.93 13.13
N ASN A 440 -20.07 21.64 13.48
CA ASN A 440 -21.33 20.91 13.43
C ASN A 440 -21.88 20.70 14.84
N PRO A 441 -22.90 21.49 15.26
CA PRO A 441 -23.46 21.37 16.60
C PRO A 441 -24.21 20.05 16.84
N SER A 442 -24.60 19.33 15.77
CA SER A 442 -25.41 18.10 15.87
C SER A 442 -24.61 16.86 16.27
N VAL A 443 -23.27 16.91 16.22
CA VAL A 443 -22.39 15.81 16.62
C VAL A 443 -21.79 15.99 18.01
N ASN A 444 -22.24 17.02 18.73
CA ASN A 444 -21.96 17.17 20.15
C ASN A 444 -22.60 16.03 20.94
N ARG A 445 -21.89 15.53 21.96
CA ARG A 445 -22.40 14.46 22.82
C ARG A 445 -23.21 15.02 23.96
N THR A 446 -24.23 14.30 24.43
CA THR A 446 -25.04 14.75 25.57
C THR A 446 -24.17 14.80 26.84
N GLY A 447 -24.14 15.95 27.51
CA GLY A 447 -23.43 16.11 28.79
C GLY A 447 -24.25 15.55 29.96
N PHE A 448 -23.59 14.98 30.97
CA PHE A 448 -24.25 14.66 32.22
C PHE A 448 -24.52 15.96 32.99
N VAL A 449 -25.80 16.25 33.26
CA VAL A 449 -26.19 17.30 34.22
C VAL A 449 -26.08 16.68 35.62
N GLY A 450 -24.87 16.63 36.16
CA GLY A 450 -24.62 16.38 37.57
C GLY A 450 -24.18 17.69 38.21
N ASP A 451 -24.84 18.07 39.31
CA ASP A 451 -24.72 19.30 40.12
C ASP A 451 -23.31 19.93 40.24
N PHE A 452 -22.83 20.59 39.18
CA PHE A 452 -21.61 21.38 39.21
C PHE A 452 -21.84 22.73 38.53
N PHE A 453 -22.62 23.58 39.21
CA PHE A 453 -22.54 25.03 39.10
C PHE A 453 -22.09 25.57 40.46
N ILE A 454 -20.84 26.03 40.55
CA ILE A 454 -20.41 27.17 41.37
C ILE A 454 -19.46 28.01 40.52
#